data_AF-A0AA42C7Z2-F1
#
_entry.id   AF-A0AA42C7Z2-F1
#
_cell.length_a   1.000
_cell.length_b   1.000
_cell.length_c   1.000
_cell.angle_alpha   90.00
_cell.angle_beta   90.00
_cell.angle_gamma   90.00
#
_symmetry.space_group_name_H-M   'P 1'
#
loop_
_entity.id
_entity.type
_entity.pdbx_description
1 polymer ?
#
loop_
_entity_poly.entity_id
_entity_poly.type
_entity_poly.pdbx_seq_one_letter_code
_entity_poly.pdbx_strand_id
1 'polypeptide(L)'
;MREIKFDEFLDKLQTASLEAEVNTDAYKKPELLALLHTFFRETLGYSDDNLQVILSDDMVRSTYWFINAAQVFDPAISFHDIFQACRNVWIMNGLQFLCGKPICLTPPIFAYSMLYPYTDNYLDTPAISTFEKIDFSNSFAKRLAGHQVSARNGQEEKIFHMVELIEDYWSREQHPLMYKSLLAIHDAQTQSLALIHQADQLNPDDIFRICYTERRHIGYC
;
A
#
# COMPACT_ATOMS: atom_id res chain seq x y z
N MET A 1 -6.88 -22.44 -3.62
CA MET A 1 -8.05 -22.51 -2.71
C MET A 1 -8.24 -21.21 -1.93
N ARG A 2 -7.20 -20.62 -1.29
CA ARG A 2 -7.31 -19.27 -0.67
C ARG A 2 -7.47 -18.14 -1.69
N GLU A 3 -6.78 -18.21 -2.82
CA GLU A 3 -6.81 -17.20 -3.89
C GLU A 3 -8.19 -17.12 -4.57
N ILE A 4 -8.79 -18.26 -4.93
CA ILE A 4 -10.18 -18.31 -5.46
C ILE A 4 -11.20 -17.72 -4.48
N LYS A 5 -11.09 -18.05 -3.17
CA LYS A 5 -11.95 -17.47 -2.13
C LYS A 5 -11.73 -15.97 -1.93
N PHE A 6 -10.54 -15.47 -2.26
CA PHE A 6 -10.20 -14.06 -2.22
C PHE A 6 -10.87 -13.31 -3.37
N ASP A 7 -10.74 -13.82 -4.60
CA ASP A 7 -11.36 -13.22 -5.78
C ASP A 7 -12.89 -13.17 -5.67
N GLU A 8 -13.51 -14.29 -5.24
CA GLU A 8 -14.97 -14.33 -5.00
C GLU A 8 -15.44 -13.34 -3.92
N PHE A 9 -14.58 -13.06 -2.95
CA PHE A 9 -14.86 -12.09 -1.90
C PHE A 9 -14.69 -10.65 -2.41
N LEU A 10 -13.69 -10.38 -3.24
CA LEU A 10 -13.49 -9.09 -3.89
C LEU A 10 -14.67 -8.69 -4.77
N ASP A 11 -15.19 -9.62 -5.59
CA ASP A 11 -16.35 -9.38 -6.45
C ASP A 11 -17.60 -8.99 -5.62
N LYS A 12 -17.83 -9.71 -4.51
CA LYS A 12 -18.95 -9.42 -3.60
C LYS A 12 -18.79 -8.08 -2.89
N LEU A 13 -17.57 -7.74 -2.46
CA LEU A 13 -17.27 -6.45 -1.84
C LEU A 13 -17.45 -5.29 -2.81
N GLN A 14 -16.95 -5.42 -4.03
CA GLN A 14 -17.07 -4.38 -5.05
C GLN A 14 -18.54 -4.07 -5.33
N THR A 15 -19.37 -5.11 -5.47
CA THR A 15 -20.82 -4.97 -5.65
C THR A 15 -21.45 -4.24 -4.46
N ALA A 16 -21.12 -4.65 -3.22
CA ALA A 16 -21.67 -4.04 -2.01
C ALA A 16 -21.23 -2.57 -1.81
N SER A 17 -20.01 -2.21 -2.25
CA SER A 17 -19.45 -0.86 -2.17
C SER A 17 -20.03 0.10 -3.22
N LEU A 18 -20.37 -0.41 -4.42
CA LEU A 18 -20.97 0.41 -5.50
C LEU A 18 -22.45 0.72 -5.24
N GLU A 19 -23.16 -0.13 -4.49
CA GLU A 19 -24.56 0.06 -4.09
C GLU A 19 -24.71 0.92 -2.82
N ALA A 20 -23.62 1.39 -2.25
CA ALA A 20 -23.65 2.36 -1.16
C ALA A 20 -23.93 3.75 -1.75
N GLU A 21 -25.14 4.29 -1.57
CA GLU A 21 -25.36 5.74 -1.72
C GLU A 21 -24.32 6.50 -0.88
N VAL A 22 -23.99 7.74 -1.29
CA VAL A 22 -23.11 8.68 -0.56
C VAL A 22 -23.80 9.09 0.76
N ASN A 23 -23.96 8.13 1.65
CA ASN A 23 -24.53 8.26 2.97
C ASN A 23 -23.44 7.85 3.95
N THR A 24 -23.23 8.68 4.97
CA THR A 24 -22.09 8.59 5.89
C THR A 24 -22.03 7.28 6.68
N ASP A 25 -23.10 6.47 6.69
CA ASP A 25 -23.19 5.19 7.39
C ASP A 25 -23.24 3.96 6.46
N ALA A 26 -23.00 4.10 5.15
CA ALA A 26 -23.12 2.99 4.21
C ALA A 26 -22.17 1.80 4.51
N TYR A 27 -21.10 2.04 5.27
CA TYR A 27 -20.18 1.02 5.75
C TYR A 27 -20.75 0.13 6.88
N LYS A 28 -21.89 0.51 7.49
CA LYS A 28 -22.59 -0.25 8.54
C LYS A 28 -23.57 -1.30 8.01
N LYS A 29 -23.60 -1.54 6.68
CA LYS A 29 -24.46 -2.57 6.09
C LYS A 29 -24.15 -3.94 6.73
N PRO A 30 -25.12 -4.62 7.37
CA PRO A 30 -24.90 -5.90 8.03
C PRO A 30 -24.32 -6.96 7.09
N GLU A 31 -24.68 -6.92 5.81
CA GLU A 31 -24.19 -7.83 4.78
C GLU A 31 -22.68 -7.64 4.53
N LEU A 32 -22.21 -6.39 4.52
CA LEU A 32 -20.80 -6.05 4.35
C LEU A 32 -19.98 -6.55 5.55
N LEU A 33 -20.47 -6.30 6.76
CA LEU A 33 -19.81 -6.75 7.99
C LEU A 33 -19.77 -8.29 8.09
N ALA A 34 -20.86 -8.96 7.72
CA ALA A 34 -20.91 -10.43 7.70
C ALA A 34 -19.96 -11.03 6.66
N LEU A 35 -19.84 -10.40 5.48
CA LEU A 35 -18.91 -10.82 4.44
C LEU A 35 -17.44 -10.66 4.90
N LEU A 36 -17.10 -9.51 5.48
CA LEU A 36 -15.78 -9.27 6.07
C LEU A 36 -15.48 -10.28 7.19
N HIS A 37 -16.42 -10.47 8.12
CA HIS A 37 -16.27 -11.42 9.23
C HIS A 37 -15.98 -12.84 8.73
N THR A 38 -16.77 -13.33 7.78
CA THR A 38 -16.58 -14.66 7.18
C THR A 38 -15.20 -14.77 6.53
N PHE A 39 -14.79 -13.75 5.77
CA PHE A 39 -13.49 -13.75 5.10
C PHE A 39 -12.32 -13.77 6.08
N PHE A 40 -12.27 -12.85 7.05
CA PHE A 40 -11.18 -12.78 8.03
C PHE A 40 -11.13 -14.04 8.92
N ARG A 41 -12.28 -14.61 9.29
CA ARG A 41 -12.33 -15.85 10.09
C ARG A 41 -11.90 -17.07 9.27
N GLU A 42 -12.56 -17.34 8.15
CA GLU A 42 -12.44 -18.61 7.43
C GLU A 42 -11.24 -18.67 6.48
N THR A 43 -10.83 -17.52 5.94
CA THR A 43 -9.73 -17.46 4.95
C THR A 43 -8.41 -17.09 5.62
N LEU A 44 -8.45 -16.13 6.54
CA LEU A 44 -7.25 -15.60 7.19
C LEU A 44 -7.01 -16.15 8.61
N GLY A 45 -7.98 -16.85 9.22
CA GLY A 45 -7.79 -17.56 10.48
C GLY A 45 -7.77 -16.67 11.72
N TYR A 46 -8.41 -15.50 11.67
CA TYR A 46 -8.52 -14.61 12.83
C TYR A 46 -9.45 -15.19 13.91
N SER A 47 -9.08 -15.02 15.18
CA SER A 47 -9.95 -15.35 16.32
C SER A 47 -11.07 -14.32 16.47
N ASP A 48 -12.15 -14.71 17.16
CA ASP A 48 -13.29 -13.81 17.40
C ASP A 48 -12.89 -12.53 18.15
N ASP A 49 -11.96 -12.63 19.09
CA ASP A 49 -11.42 -11.45 19.81
C ASP A 49 -10.68 -10.50 18.85
N ASN A 50 -9.90 -11.03 17.91
CA ASN A 50 -9.21 -10.20 16.92
C ASN A 50 -10.20 -9.58 15.93
N LEU A 51 -11.28 -10.28 15.59
CA LEU A 51 -12.32 -9.78 14.71
C LEU A 51 -13.07 -8.58 15.31
N GLN A 52 -13.28 -8.54 16.63
CA GLN A 52 -13.89 -7.38 17.29
C GLN A 52 -13.09 -6.09 17.08
N VAL A 53 -11.76 -6.19 17.05
CA VAL A 53 -10.89 -5.03 16.81
C VAL A 53 -10.86 -4.66 15.33
N ILE A 54 -10.64 -5.64 14.46
CA ILE A 54 -10.47 -5.43 13.01
C ILE A 54 -11.76 -4.96 12.33
N LEU A 55 -12.91 -5.41 12.85
CA LEU A 55 -14.24 -5.04 12.36
C LEU A 55 -14.91 -3.98 13.24
N SER A 56 -14.14 -3.28 14.07
CA SER A 56 -14.66 -2.11 14.77
C SER A 56 -15.14 -1.04 13.79
N ASP A 57 -16.15 -0.26 14.20
CA ASP A 57 -16.74 0.80 13.37
C ASP A 57 -15.70 1.73 12.77
N ASP A 58 -14.62 2.04 13.52
CA ASP A 58 -13.57 2.94 13.07
C ASP A 58 -12.69 2.32 11.97
N MET A 59 -12.32 1.05 12.11
CA MET A 59 -11.54 0.30 11.11
C MET A 59 -12.32 0.13 9.81
N VAL A 60 -13.59 -0.26 9.91
CA VAL A 60 -14.48 -0.46 8.76
C VAL A 60 -14.71 0.87 8.05
N ARG A 61 -14.98 1.94 8.81
CA ARG A 61 -15.11 3.30 8.26
C ARG A 61 -13.85 3.77 7.56
N SER A 62 -12.68 3.60 8.17
CA SER A 62 -11.39 3.97 7.57
C SER A 62 -11.14 3.22 6.25
N THR A 63 -11.45 1.91 6.22
CA THR A 63 -11.36 1.09 5.01
C THR A 63 -12.32 1.56 3.91
N TYR A 64 -13.58 1.85 4.26
CA TYR A 64 -14.57 2.38 3.33
C TYR A 64 -14.11 3.71 2.72
N TRP A 65 -13.64 4.65 3.54
CA TRP A 65 -13.13 5.93 3.05
C TRP A 65 -11.93 5.77 2.14
N PHE A 66 -11.05 4.80 2.43
CA PHE A 66 -9.89 4.52 1.59
C PHE A 66 -10.31 4.03 0.20
N ILE A 67 -11.21 3.04 0.14
CA ILE A 67 -11.71 2.49 -1.12
C ILE A 67 -12.35 3.59 -1.97
N ASN A 68 -13.23 4.41 -1.38
CA ASN A 68 -13.88 5.50 -2.08
C ASN A 68 -12.87 6.56 -2.56
N ALA A 69 -11.93 6.96 -1.69
CA ALA A 69 -10.91 7.94 -2.06
C ALA A 69 -10.02 7.43 -3.21
N ALA A 70 -9.67 6.14 -3.21
CA ALA A 70 -8.88 5.52 -4.26
C ALA A 70 -9.63 5.49 -5.60
N GLN A 71 -10.92 5.14 -5.60
CA GLN A 71 -11.77 5.15 -6.79
C GLN A 71 -12.00 6.56 -7.35
N VAL A 72 -12.15 7.56 -6.48
CA VAL A 72 -12.27 8.97 -6.89
C VAL A 72 -10.96 9.48 -7.46
N PHE A 73 -9.83 9.14 -6.82
CA PHE A 73 -8.51 9.57 -7.25
C PHE A 73 -8.12 8.97 -8.61
N ASP A 74 -8.38 7.68 -8.81
CA ASP A 74 -8.01 6.96 -10.02
C ASP A 74 -9.14 6.00 -10.45
N PRO A 75 -10.12 6.46 -11.25
CA PRO A 75 -11.24 5.62 -11.66
C PRO A 75 -10.84 4.39 -12.49
N ALA A 76 -9.60 4.34 -13.00
CA ALA A 76 -9.08 3.23 -13.78
C ALA A 76 -8.35 2.17 -12.92
N ILE A 77 -8.11 2.43 -11.64
CA ILE A 77 -7.44 1.47 -10.76
C ILE A 77 -8.36 0.25 -10.52
N SER A 78 -7.77 -0.95 -10.52
CA SER A 78 -8.55 -2.16 -10.28
C SER A 78 -8.97 -2.25 -8.81
N PHE A 79 -10.13 -2.85 -8.55
CA PHE A 79 -10.57 -3.11 -7.18
C PHE A 79 -9.59 -4.03 -6.43
N HIS A 80 -8.95 -4.96 -7.14
CA HIS A 80 -7.90 -5.82 -6.60
C HIS A 80 -6.72 -4.99 -6.06
N ASP A 81 -6.23 -4.01 -6.82
CA ASP A 81 -5.12 -3.15 -6.41
C ASP A 81 -5.49 -2.28 -5.20
N ILE A 82 -6.71 -1.72 -5.18
CA ILE A 82 -7.23 -0.98 -4.01
C ILE A 82 -7.25 -1.90 -2.78
N PHE A 83 -7.84 -3.09 -2.91
CA PHE A 83 -7.95 -3.99 -1.78
C PHE A 83 -6.58 -4.50 -1.31
N GLN A 84 -5.64 -4.67 -2.23
CA GLN A 84 -4.26 -5.00 -1.91
C GLN A 84 -3.60 -3.89 -1.06
N ALA A 85 -3.86 -2.62 -1.41
CA ALA A 85 -3.39 -1.45 -0.67
C ALA A 85 -4.07 -1.27 0.70
N CYS A 86 -5.30 -1.78 0.91
CA CYS A 86 -5.97 -1.77 2.22
C CYS A 86 -5.13 -2.43 3.33
N ARG A 87 -4.23 -3.36 2.99
CA ARG A 87 -3.34 -3.99 3.96
C ARG A 87 -2.48 -2.97 4.72
N ASN A 88 -1.96 -1.96 4.03
CA ASN A 88 -1.20 -0.87 4.64
C ASN A 88 -2.09 0.03 5.50
N VAL A 89 -3.32 0.28 5.05
CA VAL A 89 -4.32 1.04 5.82
C VAL A 89 -4.62 0.34 7.15
N TRP A 90 -4.86 -0.96 7.14
CA TRP A 90 -5.14 -1.73 8.35
C TRP A 90 -3.95 -1.79 9.30
N ILE A 91 -2.72 -1.90 8.79
CA ILE A 91 -1.52 -1.82 9.62
C ILE A 91 -1.44 -0.44 10.29
N MET A 92 -1.61 0.65 9.53
CA MET A 92 -1.54 2.00 10.07
C MET A 92 -2.66 2.30 11.06
N ASN A 93 -3.87 1.83 10.80
CA ASN A 93 -5.00 1.95 11.73
C ASN A 93 -4.78 1.10 13.00
N GLY A 94 -4.21 -0.09 12.86
CA GLY A 94 -3.78 -0.90 14.00
C GLY A 94 -2.72 -0.19 14.85
N LEU A 95 -1.75 0.48 14.20
CA LEU A 95 -0.75 1.30 14.90
C LEU A 95 -1.39 2.51 15.60
N GLN A 96 -2.36 3.19 14.96
CA GLN A 96 -3.14 4.24 15.61
C GLN A 96 -3.80 3.72 16.89
N PHE A 97 -4.49 2.58 16.81
CA PHE A 97 -5.12 1.93 17.96
C PHE A 97 -4.12 1.64 19.09
N LEU A 98 -3.00 0.97 18.77
CA LEU A 98 -1.96 0.61 19.74
C LEU A 98 -1.31 1.84 20.40
N CYS A 99 -1.21 2.95 19.68
CA CYS A 99 -0.69 4.21 20.19
C CYS A 99 -1.74 5.10 20.86
N GLY A 100 -2.98 4.63 21.04
CA GLY A 100 -4.07 5.43 21.61
C GLY A 100 -4.47 6.64 20.76
N LYS A 101 -4.24 6.58 19.44
CA LYS A 101 -4.65 7.59 18.46
C LYS A 101 -6.01 7.24 17.87
N PRO A 102 -6.80 8.23 17.42
CA PRO A 102 -8.01 7.97 16.68
C PRO A 102 -7.71 7.12 15.44
N ILE A 103 -8.49 6.07 15.23
CA ILE A 103 -8.45 5.27 14.01
C ILE A 103 -9.16 6.07 12.92
N CYS A 104 -8.40 6.56 11.94
CA CYS A 104 -8.95 7.29 10.81
C CYS A 104 -8.00 7.24 9.62
N LEU A 105 -8.58 7.39 8.42
CA LEU A 105 -7.81 7.60 7.22
C LEU A 105 -7.27 9.03 7.21
N THR A 106 -5.95 9.16 7.27
CA THR A 106 -5.25 10.45 7.12
C THR A 106 -4.66 10.56 5.72
N PRO A 107 -4.38 11.78 5.20
CA PRO A 107 -3.78 11.92 3.87
C PRO A 107 -2.49 11.11 3.69
N PRO A 108 -1.57 11.05 4.67
CA PRO A 108 -0.38 10.21 4.51
C PRO A 108 -0.63 8.71 4.55
N ILE A 109 -1.61 8.24 5.34
CA ILE A 109 -2.00 6.82 5.33
C ILE A 109 -2.55 6.44 3.95
N PHE A 110 -3.41 7.29 3.38
CA PHE A 110 -3.91 7.12 2.02
C PHE A 110 -2.77 7.09 1.01
N ALA A 111 -1.93 8.13 1.02
CA ALA A 111 -0.86 8.31 0.06
C ALA A 111 0.17 7.17 0.10
N TYR A 112 0.64 6.81 1.30
CA TYR A 112 1.58 5.70 1.46
C TYR A 112 0.98 4.36 1.00
N SER A 113 -0.30 4.12 1.28
CA SER A 113 -0.97 2.89 0.86
C SER A 113 -1.13 2.84 -0.66
N MET A 114 -1.41 3.97 -1.33
CA MET A 114 -1.57 4.08 -2.77
C MET A 114 -0.24 4.08 -3.55
N LEU A 115 0.90 4.32 -2.91
CA LEU A 115 2.21 4.20 -3.58
C LEU A 115 2.40 2.78 -4.14
N TYR A 116 2.07 1.76 -3.37
CA TYR A 116 2.29 0.35 -3.72
C TYR A 116 1.64 -0.09 -5.04
N PRO A 117 0.32 0.09 -5.27
CA PRO A 117 -0.26 -0.31 -6.56
C PRO A 117 0.30 0.49 -7.74
N TYR A 118 0.91 1.66 -7.51
CA TYR A 118 1.54 2.43 -8.58
C TYR A 118 3.01 2.08 -8.80
N THR A 119 3.74 1.67 -7.77
CA THR A 119 5.14 1.27 -7.86
C THR A 119 5.27 -0.21 -8.22
N ASP A 120 4.60 -1.10 -7.47
CA ASP A 120 4.79 -2.55 -7.57
C ASP A 120 4.24 -3.06 -8.91
N ASN A 121 3.04 -2.62 -9.33
CA ASN A 121 2.50 -3.00 -10.63
C ASN A 121 3.39 -2.53 -11.80
N TYR A 122 4.04 -1.38 -11.67
CA TYR A 122 5.01 -0.91 -12.68
C TYR A 122 6.23 -1.83 -12.75
N LEU A 123 6.77 -2.17 -11.58
CA LEU A 123 7.97 -2.98 -11.45
C LEU A 123 7.72 -4.46 -11.83
N ASP A 124 6.51 -4.96 -11.63
CA ASP A 124 6.12 -6.34 -11.94
C ASP A 124 5.67 -6.53 -13.39
N THR A 125 5.29 -5.45 -14.10
CA THR A 125 4.80 -5.55 -15.49
C THR A 125 5.91 -6.06 -16.43
N PRO A 126 5.73 -7.21 -17.11
CA PRO A 126 6.77 -7.78 -17.99
C PRO A 126 6.99 -6.98 -19.29
N ALA A 127 5.99 -6.20 -19.71
CA ALA A 127 6.06 -5.39 -20.93
C ALA A 127 6.96 -4.15 -20.78
N ILE A 128 7.24 -3.71 -19.55
CA ILE A 128 8.13 -2.57 -19.28
C ILE A 128 9.56 -3.10 -19.26
N SER A 129 10.44 -2.46 -20.04
CA SER A 129 11.83 -2.89 -20.13
C SER A 129 12.57 -2.66 -18.81
N THR A 130 13.63 -3.45 -18.56
CA THR A 130 14.48 -3.27 -17.38
C THR A 130 15.08 -1.87 -17.32
N PHE A 131 15.44 -1.29 -18.48
CA PHE A 131 15.96 0.08 -18.54
C PHE A 131 14.91 1.09 -18.04
N GLU A 132 13.66 0.98 -18.50
CA GLU A 132 12.57 1.84 -18.04
C GLU A 132 12.29 1.67 -16.54
N LYS A 133 12.33 0.44 -16.02
CA LYS A 133 12.17 0.18 -14.57
C LYS A 133 13.27 0.82 -13.73
N ILE A 134 14.53 0.72 -14.17
CA ILE A 134 15.67 1.34 -13.49
C ILE A 134 15.55 2.87 -13.56
N ASP A 135 15.21 3.41 -14.71
CA ASP A 135 15.11 4.86 -14.91
C ASP A 135 13.94 5.46 -14.11
N PHE A 136 12.80 4.78 -14.07
CA PHE A 136 11.70 5.08 -13.15
C PHE A 136 12.14 5.03 -11.69
N SER A 137 12.79 3.95 -11.25
CA SER A 137 13.24 3.81 -9.86
C SER A 137 14.20 4.94 -9.46
N ASN A 138 15.13 5.32 -10.34
CA ASN A 138 16.05 6.42 -10.10
C ASN A 138 15.31 7.77 -10.01
N SER A 139 14.32 8.00 -10.87
CA SER A 139 13.45 9.18 -10.84
C SER A 139 12.69 9.27 -9.52
N PHE A 140 12.08 8.16 -9.09
CA PHE A 140 11.32 8.09 -7.86
C PHE A 140 12.20 8.24 -6.61
N ALA A 141 13.40 7.64 -6.58
CA ALA A 141 14.38 7.83 -5.53
C ALA A 141 14.79 9.31 -5.38
N LYS A 142 15.01 10.02 -6.49
CA LYS A 142 15.29 11.47 -6.48
C LYS A 142 14.11 12.26 -5.89
N ARG A 143 12.88 11.94 -6.28
CA ARG A 143 11.67 12.57 -5.73
C ARG A 143 11.54 12.31 -4.22
N LEU A 144 11.76 11.09 -3.75
CA LEU A 144 11.75 10.73 -2.33
C LEU A 144 12.88 11.42 -1.55
N ALA A 145 14.03 11.66 -2.16
CA ALA A 145 15.13 12.44 -1.59
C ALA A 145 14.86 13.96 -1.56
N GLY A 146 13.73 14.43 -2.12
CA GLY A 146 13.32 15.84 -2.10
C GLY A 146 13.87 16.67 -3.27
N HIS A 147 14.41 16.04 -4.31
CA HIS A 147 14.79 16.75 -5.52
C HIS A 147 13.55 17.14 -6.33
N GLN A 148 13.64 18.27 -7.03
CA GLN A 148 12.66 18.68 -8.01
C GLN A 148 12.82 17.81 -9.26
N VAL A 149 11.84 16.94 -9.51
CA VAL A 149 11.80 16.02 -10.64
C VAL A 149 10.45 16.19 -11.32
N SER A 150 10.45 16.45 -12.62
CA SER A 150 9.21 16.49 -13.41
C SER A 150 8.77 15.07 -13.73
N ALA A 151 7.49 14.78 -13.52
CA ALA A 151 6.89 13.53 -13.96
C ALA A 151 6.91 13.45 -15.49
N ARG A 152 7.16 12.26 -16.02
CA ARG A 152 7.32 12.01 -17.47
C ARG A 152 6.09 11.39 -18.10
N ASN A 153 5.21 10.82 -17.27
CA ASN A 153 3.97 10.16 -17.67
C ASN A 153 2.96 10.23 -16.52
N GLY A 154 1.70 9.88 -16.82
CA GLY A 154 0.62 9.94 -15.83
C GLY A 154 0.80 9.01 -14.62
N GLN A 155 1.64 7.99 -14.71
CA GLN A 155 1.93 7.12 -13.57
C GLN A 155 2.90 7.78 -12.58
N GLU A 156 3.96 8.42 -13.08
CA GLU A 156 4.84 9.25 -12.25
C GLU A 156 4.09 10.42 -11.63
N GLU A 157 3.14 11.03 -12.34
CA GLU A 157 2.29 12.10 -11.79
C GLU A 157 1.50 11.62 -10.57
N LYS A 158 0.85 10.46 -10.66
CA LYS A 158 0.13 9.85 -9.54
C LYS A 158 1.04 9.60 -8.34
N ILE A 159 2.21 9.01 -8.58
CA ILE A 159 3.20 8.71 -7.53
C ILE A 159 3.72 9.99 -6.88
N PHE A 160 4.06 11.00 -7.69
CA PHE A 160 4.62 12.24 -7.18
C PHE A 160 3.59 13.04 -6.38
N HIS A 161 2.32 12.94 -6.76
CA HIS A 161 1.21 13.47 -5.99
C HIS A 161 1.04 12.75 -4.64
N MET A 162 1.23 11.41 -4.58
CA MET A 162 1.24 10.72 -3.27
C MET A 162 2.37 11.25 -2.38
N VAL A 163 3.57 11.49 -2.92
CA VAL A 163 4.67 12.06 -2.14
C VAL A 163 4.35 13.49 -1.68
N GLU A 164 3.70 14.28 -2.52
CA GLU A 164 3.24 15.64 -2.20
C GLU A 164 2.21 15.63 -1.05
N LEU A 165 1.20 14.74 -1.09
CA LEU A 165 0.24 14.58 0.01
C LEU A 165 0.91 14.25 1.35
N ILE A 166 2.01 13.49 1.32
CA ILE A 166 2.80 13.19 2.52
C ILE A 166 3.56 14.45 2.99
N GLU A 167 4.14 15.22 2.05
CA GLU A 167 4.87 16.47 2.32
C GLU A 167 4.01 17.59 2.89
N ASP A 168 2.79 17.76 2.37
CA ASP A 168 1.84 18.76 2.83
C ASP A 168 1.42 18.51 4.29
N TYR A 169 1.38 17.24 4.70
CA TYR A 169 1.03 16.87 6.07
C TYR A 169 2.25 16.82 7.00
N TRP A 170 3.38 16.30 6.52
CA TRP A 170 4.61 16.14 7.29
C TRP A 170 5.79 16.77 6.56
N SER A 171 6.10 18.02 6.86
CA SER A 171 7.24 18.70 6.23
C SER A 171 8.56 17.92 6.39
N ARG A 172 9.37 17.93 5.33
CA ARG A 172 10.70 17.27 5.29
C ARG A 172 11.66 17.80 6.34
N GLU A 173 11.55 19.08 6.67
CA GLU A 173 12.39 19.74 7.66
C GLU A 173 12.12 19.22 9.08
N GLN A 174 10.85 19.00 9.41
CA GLN A 174 10.44 18.54 10.74
C GLN A 174 10.46 17.01 10.87
N HIS A 175 10.29 16.29 9.75
CA HIS A 175 10.18 14.82 9.74
C HIS A 175 11.22 14.15 8.81
N PRO A 176 12.52 14.49 8.89
CA PRO A 176 13.52 13.98 7.95
C PRO A 176 13.69 12.46 8.02
N LEU A 177 13.44 11.84 9.18
CA LEU A 177 13.55 10.39 9.34
C LEU A 177 12.48 9.62 8.56
N MET A 178 11.28 10.17 8.41
CA MET A 178 10.21 9.51 7.64
C MET A 178 10.60 9.39 6.16
N TYR A 179 11.13 10.46 5.56
CA TYR A 179 11.60 10.41 4.18
C TYR A 179 12.82 9.53 3.98
N LYS A 180 13.73 9.48 4.97
CA LYS A 180 14.82 8.51 4.97
C LYS A 180 14.30 7.07 5.00
N SER A 181 13.26 6.79 5.77
CA SER A 181 12.62 5.47 5.79
C SER A 181 11.94 5.13 4.47
N LEU A 182 11.20 6.06 3.86
CA LEU A 182 10.58 5.85 2.54
C LEU A 182 11.65 5.56 1.48
N LEU A 183 12.73 6.33 1.47
CA LEU A 183 13.85 6.12 0.55
C LEU A 183 14.53 4.76 0.81
N ALA A 184 14.74 4.37 2.06
CA ALA A 184 15.36 3.08 2.39
C ALA A 184 14.49 1.88 1.96
N ILE A 185 13.17 1.97 2.10
CA ILE A 185 12.23 0.95 1.62
C ILE A 185 12.30 0.84 0.10
N HIS A 186 12.27 1.99 -0.61
CA HIS A 186 12.38 2.04 -2.06
C HIS A 186 13.72 1.51 -2.58
N ASP A 187 14.82 1.86 -1.90
CA ASP A 187 16.16 1.39 -2.24
C ASP A 187 16.26 -0.14 -2.10
N ALA A 188 15.65 -0.72 -1.06
CA ALA A 188 15.58 -2.16 -0.88
C ALA A 188 14.82 -2.83 -2.04
N GLN A 189 13.63 -2.32 -2.40
CA GLN A 189 12.85 -2.83 -3.54
C GLN A 189 13.62 -2.75 -4.87
N THR A 190 14.35 -1.66 -5.07
CA THR A 190 15.15 -1.43 -6.27
C THR A 190 16.34 -2.38 -6.37
N GLN A 191 16.98 -2.70 -5.24
CA GLN A 191 18.08 -3.66 -5.22
C GLN A 191 17.61 -5.09 -5.53
N SER A 192 16.41 -5.49 -5.11
CA SER A 192 15.84 -6.79 -5.46
C SER A 192 15.61 -6.94 -6.98
N LEU A 193 15.25 -5.85 -7.69
CA LEU A 193 15.16 -5.86 -9.15
C LEU A 193 16.53 -6.05 -9.83
N ALA A 194 17.59 -5.47 -9.27
CA ALA A 194 18.94 -5.67 -9.78
C ALA A 194 19.39 -7.14 -9.63
N LEU A 195 19.00 -7.81 -8.53
CA LEU A 195 19.26 -9.25 -8.33
C LEU A 195 18.59 -10.13 -9.38
N ILE A 196 17.30 -9.90 -9.67
CA ILE A 196 16.53 -10.73 -10.61
C ILE A 196 17.12 -10.67 -12.02
N HIS A 197 17.73 -9.53 -12.39
CA HIS A 197 18.25 -9.30 -13.74
C HIS A 197 19.75 -9.54 -13.90
N GLN A 198 20.52 -9.57 -12.82
CA GLN A 198 21.98 -9.83 -12.85
C GLN A 198 22.37 -11.11 -12.08
N ALA A 199 21.43 -11.99 -11.73
CA ALA A 199 21.71 -13.22 -10.99
C ALA A 199 22.84 -14.07 -11.62
N ASP A 200 22.96 -14.07 -12.95
CA ASP A 200 24.01 -14.79 -13.69
C ASP A 200 25.36 -14.05 -13.74
N GLN A 201 25.41 -12.79 -13.32
CA GLN A 201 26.60 -11.92 -13.33
C GLN A 201 27.05 -11.44 -11.94
N LEU A 202 26.21 -11.63 -10.91
CA LEU A 202 26.52 -11.22 -9.55
C LEU A 202 27.31 -12.32 -8.81
N ASN A 203 28.38 -11.89 -8.17
CA ASN A 203 29.18 -12.71 -7.27
C ASN A 203 28.31 -13.17 -6.07
N PRO A 204 28.47 -14.41 -5.57
CA PRO A 204 27.81 -14.91 -4.35
C PRO A 204 27.79 -13.94 -3.16
N ASP A 205 28.83 -13.14 -2.96
CA ASP A 205 28.93 -12.13 -1.89
C ASP A 205 27.98 -10.94 -2.11
N ASP A 206 27.73 -10.53 -3.36
CA ASP A 206 26.77 -9.46 -3.67
C ASP A 206 25.34 -9.98 -3.53
N ILE A 207 25.08 -11.23 -3.92
CA ILE A 207 23.80 -11.91 -3.66
C ILE A 207 23.56 -12.00 -2.15
N PHE A 208 24.56 -12.45 -1.39
CA PHE A 208 24.49 -12.53 0.06
C PHE A 208 24.26 -11.16 0.69
N ARG A 209 24.95 -10.10 0.25
CA ARG A 209 24.77 -8.73 0.76
C ARG A 209 23.36 -8.24 0.53
N ILE A 210 22.79 -8.42 -0.66
CA ILE A 210 21.45 -7.91 -0.96
C ILE A 210 20.40 -8.69 -0.15
N CYS A 211 20.45 -10.03 -0.12
CA CYS A 211 19.54 -10.85 0.70
C CYS A 211 19.70 -10.61 2.21
N TYR A 212 20.91 -10.28 2.68
CA TYR A 212 21.18 -9.99 4.10
C TYR A 212 20.74 -8.58 4.50
N THR A 213 20.79 -7.61 3.57
CA THR A 213 20.32 -6.24 3.80
C THR A 213 18.79 -6.20 3.94
N GLU A 214 18.06 -7.02 3.16
CA GLU A 214 16.60 -7.20 3.32
C GLU A 214 16.20 -7.72 4.72
N ARG A 215 17.06 -8.49 5.40
CA ARG A 215 16.77 -9.01 6.76
C ARG A 215 17.08 -8.03 7.89
N ARG A 216 17.81 -6.93 7.67
CA ARG A 216 18.16 -5.97 8.75
C ARG A 216 17.06 -4.97 9.08
N HIS A 217 16.00 -4.86 8.28
CA HIS A 217 14.85 -4.02 8.62
C HIS A 217 13.81 -4.71 9.51
N ILE A 218 14.00 -6.00 9.84
CA ILE A 218 13.26 -6.73 10.89
C ILE A 218 14.25 -7.08 12.00
N GLY A 219 14.82 -6.05 12.61
CA GLY A 219 15.58 -6.17 13.85
C GLY A 219 14.62 -6.35 15.02
N TYR A 220 14.64 -7.54 15.60
CA TYR A 220 14.02 -7.87 16.88
C TYR A 220 14.25 -6.77 17.93
N CYS A 221 13.15 -6.20 18.43
CA CYS A 221 12.92 -5.86 19.82
C CYS A 221 11.55 -6.43 20.19
#